data_AF-A0A1V0RDD6-F1
#
_entry.id   AF-A0A1V0RDD6-F1
#
_cell.length_a   1.000
_cell.length_b   1.000
_cell.length_c   1.000
_cell.angle_alpha   90.00
_cell.angle_beta   90.00
_cell.angle_gamma   90.00
#
_symmetry.space_group_name_H-M   'P 1'
#
loop_
_entity.id
_entity.type
_entity.pdbx_description
1 polymer ?
#
loop_
_entity_poly.entity_id
_entity_poly.type
_entity_poly.pdbx_seq_one_letter_code
_entity_poly.pdbx_strand_id
1 'polypeptide(L)'
;MGGEMDIDRAPMLHAALHAAITQPGGPAEIVVDLSDLSFCDSSGLNALIQARQTAAEHGRRIILRDPQPQFRRLLELTGAEALFPIMDN
;
A
#
# COMPACT_ATOMS: atom_id res chain seq x y z
N MET A 1 -18.36 -6.27 -24.27
CA MET A 1 -17.22 -7.14 -23.91
C MET A 1 -16.21 -6.27 -23.17
N GLY A 2 -16.16 -6.36 -21.85
CA GLY A 2 -15.27 -5.55 -21.03
C GLY A 2 -15.50 -5.96 -19.58
N GLY A 3 -14.75 -6.95 -19.12
CA GLY A 3 -15.03 -7.58 -17.84
C GLY A 3 -14.19 -8.81 -17.64
N GLU A 4 -12.87 -8.64 -17.65
CA GLU A 4 -11.95 -9.60 -17.02
C GLU A 4 -10.59 -8.90 -16.84
N MET A 5 -10.52 -7.98 -15.87
CA MET A 5 -9.25 -7.36 -15.46
C MET A 5 -9.36 -6.88 -14.00
N ASP A 6 -9.87 -7.72 -13.11
CA ASP A 6 -10.01 -7.40 -11.69
C ASP A 6 -9.18 -8.32 -10.79
N ILE A 7 -8.19 -9.06 -11.30
CA ILE A 7 -7.39 -10.00 -10.48
C ILE A 7 -5.90 -9.61 -10.34
N ASP A 8 -5.35 -8.71 -11.17
CA ASP A 8 -3.89 -8.51 -11.26
C ASP A 8 -3.32 -7.23 -10.62
N ARG A 9 -4.11 -6.45 -9.86
CA ARG A 9 -3.59 -5.18 -9.29
C ARG A 9 -2.72 -5.37 -8.04
N ALA A 10 -3.01 -6.35 -7.19
CA ALA A 10 -2.25 -6.58 -5.95
C ALA A 10 -0.79 -7.02 -6.20
N PRO A 11 -0.49 -7.96 -7.12
CA PRO A 11 0.89 -8.31 -7.46
C PRO A 11 1.66 -7.13 -8.07
N MET A 12 1.00 -6.32 -8.91
CA MET A 12 1.60 -5.13 -9.51
C MET A 12 1.94 -4.07 -8.46
N LEU A 13 1.04 -3.82 -7.49
CA LEU A 13 1.30 -2.91 -6.37
C LEU A 13 2.50 -3.38 -5.54
N HIS A 14 2.55 -4.67 -5.22
CA HIS A 14 3.69 -5.24 -4.48
C HIS A 14 5.01 -5.07 -5.24
N ALA A 15 5.04 -5.37 -6.55
CA ALA A 15 6.23 -5.20 -7.37
C ALA A 15 6.67 -3.73 -7.45
N ALA A 16 5.72 -2.80 -7.64
CA ALA A 16 6.00 -1.36 -7.69
C ALA A 16 6.56 -0.83 -6.36
N LEU A 17 5.96 -1.22 -5.23
CA LEU A 17 6.45 -0.85 -3.90
C LEU A 17 7.84 -1.43 -3.64
N HIS A 18 8.05 -2.71 -3.96
CA HIS A 18 9.34 -3.36 -3.77
C HIS A 18 10.45 -2.68 -4.60
N ALA A 19 10.18 -2.36 -5.87
CA ALA A 19 11.11 -1.61 -6.71
C ALA A 19 11.41 -0.22 -6.13
N ALA A 20 10.38 0.51 -5.68
CA ALA A 20 10.57 1.83 -5.08
C ALA A 20 11.39 1.78 -3.78
N ILE A 21 11.17 0.77 -2.93
CA ILE A 21 11.88 0.56 -1.67
C ILE A 21 13.34 0.16 -1.89
N THR A 22 13.59 -0.73 -2.85
CA THR A 22 14.93 -1.28 -3.10
C THR A 22 15.79 -0.39 -3.99
N GLN A 23 15.22 0.62 -4.65
CA GLN A 23 15.94 1.54 -5.53
C GLN A 23 17.08 2.26 -4.78
N PRO A 24 18.36 2.07 -5.14
CA PRO A 24 19.49 2.74 -4.50
C PRO A 24 19.36 4.27 -4.59
N GLY A 25 19.61 4.99 -3.49
CA GLY A 25 19.48 6.45 -3.44
C GLY A 25 18.04 6.99 -3.55
N GLY A 26 17.03 6.11 -3.43
CA GLY A 26 15.63 6.51 -3.38
C GLY A 26 15.24 7.31 -2.12
N PRO A 27 14.03 7.88 -2.11
CA PRO A 27 13.56 8.70 -1.00
C PRO A 27 13.39 7.87 0.29
N ALA A 28 13.59 8.52 1.45
CA ALA A 28 13.36 7.92 2.76
C ALA A 28 11.86 7.69 3.04
N GLU A 29 10.97 8.41 2.35
CA GLU A 29 9.53 8.35 2.51
C GLU A 29 8.89 8.00 1.17
N ILE A 30 8.03 6.99 1.18
CA ILE A 30 7.31 6.49 0.00
C ILE A 30 5.83 6.70 0.25
N VAL A 31 5.24 7.62 -0.52
CA VAL A 31 3.81 7.90 -0.46
C VAL A 31 3.08 6.98 -1.44
N VAL A 32 2.11 6.24 -0.93
CA VAL A 32 1.25 5.34 -1.70
C VAL A 32 -0.10 6.00 -1.83
N ASP A 33 -0.41 6.42 -3.05
CA ASP A 33 -1.71 6.98 -3.38
C ASP A 33 -2.75 5.86 -3.52
N LEU A 34 -3.73 5.87 -2.62
CA LEU A 34 -4.82 4.91 -2.57
C LEU A 34 -6.15 5.50 -3.06
N SER A 35 -6.14 6.71 -3.64
CA SER A 35 -7.34 7.39 -4.11
C SER A 35 -8.11 6.59 -5.16
N ASP A 36 -7.41 5.90 -6.05
CA ASP A 36 -8.00 5.07 -7.12
C ASP A 36 -7.95 3.56 -6.81
N LEU A 37 -7.57 3.18 -5.58
CA LEU A 37 -7.52 1.79 -5.19
C LEU A 37 -8.92 1.31 -4.77
N SER A 38 -9.69 0.86 -5.75
CA SER A 38 -10.96 0.15 -5.56
C SER A 38 -10.79 -1.27 -5.01
N PHE A 39 -9.57 -1.82 -5.05
CA PHE A 39 -9.24 -3.18 -4.62
C PHE A 39 -8.93 -3.20 -3.11
N CYS A 40 -9.86 -3.71 -2.30
CA CYS A 40 -9.69 -3.73 -0.84
C CYS A 40 -10.14 -5.08 -0.25
N ASP A 41 -9.29 -6.09 -0.43
CA ASP A 41 -9.38 -7.37 0.28
C ASP A 41 -8.15 -7.59 1.15
N SER A 42 -8.15 -8.66 1.96
CA SER A 42 -7.03 -9.07 2.83
C SER A 42 -5.68 -9.16 2.10
N SER A 43 -5.69 -9.48 0.80
CA SER A 43 -4.49 -9.53 -0.04
C SER A 43 -3.80 -8.18 -0.21
N GLY A 44 -4.56 -7.09 -0.40
CA GLY A 44 -4.01 -5.74 -0.53
C GLY A 44 -3.40 -5.24 0.78
N LEU A 45 -4.08 -5.52 1.89
CA LEU A 45 -3.55 -5.25 3.22
C LEU A 45 -2.24 -6.00 3.48
N ASN A 46 -2.20 -7.31 3.18
CA ASN A 46 -0.99 -8.11 3.36
C ASN A 46 0.17 -7.57 2.51
N ALA A 47 -0.08 -7.15 1.26
CA ALA A 47 0.93 -6.54 0.41
C ALA A 47 1.51 -5.25 1.02
N LEU A 48 0.68 -4.38 1.61
CA LEU A 48 1.17 -3.17 2.30
C LEU A 48 1.98 -3.52 3.56
N ILE A 49 1.56 -4.52 4.32
CA ILE A 49 2.29 -4.97 5.53
C ILE A 49 3.67 -5.51 5.15
N GLN A 50 3.76 -6.33 4.09
CA GLN A 50 5.03 -6.83 3.56
C GLN A 50 5.91 -5.67 3.07
N ALA A 51 5.35 -4.76 2.28
CA ALA A 51 6.07 -3.57 1.82
C ALA A 51 6.59 -2.74 2.99
N ARG A 52 5.81 -2.56 4.07
CA ARG A 52 6.25 -1.82 5.27
C ARG A 52 7.46 -2.47 5.93
N GLN A 53 7.45 -3.79 6.05
CA GLN A 53 8.58 -4.54 6.63
C GLN A 53 9.84 -4.34 5.79
N THR A 54 9.74 -4.53 4.47
CA THR A 54 10.87 -4.28 3.56
C THR A 54 11.34 -2.83 3.62
N ALA A 55 10.43 -1.85 3.67
CA ALA A 55 10.78 -0.45 3.81
C ALA A 55 11.57 -0.19 5.10
N ALA A 56 11.12 -0.74 6.22
CA ALA A 56 11.80 -0.62 7.51
C ALA A 56 13.22 -1.21 7.48
N GLU A 57 13.42 -2.37 6.83
CA GLU A 57 14.74 -2.98 6.62
C GLU A 57 15.69 -2.09 5.81
N HIS A 58 15.13 -1.26 4.91
CA HIS A 58 15.89 -0.32 4.08
C HIS A 58 15.96 1.10 4.68
N GLY A 59 15.52 1.29 5.93
CA GLY A 59 15.50 2.60 6.60
C GLY A 59 14.50 3.59 5.99
N ARG A 60 13.44 3.08 5.35
CA ARG A 60 12.39 3.86 4.67
C ARG A 60 11.06 3.74 5.40
N ARG A 61 10.18 4.70 5.14
CA ARG A 61 8.82 4.76 5.66
C ARG A 61 7.80 4.78 4.54
N ILE A 62 6.69 4.07 4.74
CA ILE A 62 5.54 4.07 3.84
C ILE A 62 4.45 4.96 4.44
N ILE A 63 3.90 5.86 3.64
CA ILE A 63 2.80 6.75 3.99
C ILE A 63 1.64 6.44 3.07
N LEU A 64 0.44 6.27 3.61
CA LEU A 64 -0.76 6.05 2.82
C LEU A 64 -1.46 7.38 2.58
N ARG A 65 -1.72 7.70 1.32
CA ARG A 65 -2.44 8.90 0.92
C ARG A 65 -3.85 8.55 0.48
N ASP A 66 -4.82 9.31 0.97
CA ASP A 66 -6.23 9.25 0.57
C ASP A 66 -6.80 7.80 0.51
N PRO A 67 -6.63 6.97 1.56
CA PRO A 67 -7.23 5.64 1.57
C PRO A 67 -8.75 5.75 1.49
N GLN A 68 -9.33 5.01 0.54
CA GLN A 68 -10.78 4.87 0.38
C GLN A 68 -11.45 4.42 1.69
N PRO A 69 -12.71 4.82 1.98
CA PRO A 69 -13.38 4.50 3.24
C PRO A 69 -13.42 2.99 3.57
N GLN A 70 -13.59 2.16 2.55
CA GLN A 70 -13.54 0.70 2.68
C GLN A 70 -12.17 0.19 3.17
N PHE A 71 -11.08 0.80 2.69
CA PHE A 71 -9.71 0.45 3.06
C PHE A 71 -9.36 0.93 4.46
N ARG A 72 -9.78 2.16 4.82
CA ARG A 72 -9.69 2.63 6.21
C ARG A 72 -10.41 1.69 7.16
N ARG A 73 -11.63 1.27 6.81
CA ARG A 73 -12.39 0.35 7.64
C ARG A 73 -11.67 -0.99 7.82
N LEU A 74 -11.04 -1.51 6.77
CA LEU A 74 -10.23 -2.73 6.86
C LEU A 74 -8.99 -2.53 7.76
N LEU A 75 -8.31 -1.39 7.63
CA LEU A 75 -7.17 -1.03 8.48
C LEU A 75 -7.57 -0.91 9.96
N GLU A 76 -8.71 -0.27 10.25
CA GLU A 76 -9.27 -0.16 11.61
C GLU A 76 -9.60 -1.54 12.19
N LEU A 77 -10.34 -2.36 11.44
CA LEU A 77 -10.78 -3.69 11.90
C LEU A 77 -9.61 -4.64 12.17
N THR A 78 -8.51 -4.49 11.44
CA THR A 78 -7.30 -5.31 11.59
C THR A 78 -6.29 -4.69 12.55
N GLY A 79 -6.52 -3.47 13.04
CA GLY A 79 -5.54 -2.70 13.82
C GLY A 79 -4.31 -2.26 13.02
N ALA A 80 -4.32 -2.45 11.69
CA ALA A 80 -3.23 -2.09 10.81
C ALA A 80 -3.13 -0.59 10.57
N GLU A 81 -4.19 0.18 10.86
CA GLU A 81 -4.18 1.64 10.78
C GLU A 81 -3.00 2.26 11.55
N ALA A 82 -2.74 1.77 12.77
CA ALA A 82 -1.64 2.26 13.61
C ALA A 82 -0.24 1.97 13.04
N LEU A 83 -0.15 1.09 12.03
CA LEU A 83 1.11 0.71 11.39
C LEU A 83 1.51 1.67 10.28
N PHE A 84 0.57 2.48 9.79
CA PHE A 84 0.80 3.35 8.65
C PHE A 84 0.44 4.79 8.99
N PRO A 85 1.36 5.76 8.81
CA PRO A 85 0.97 7.15 8.75
C PRO A 85 0.02 7.37 7.56
N ILE A 86 -1.15 7.94 7.85
CA ILE A 86 -2.16 8.29 6.84
C ILE A 86 -2.15 9.80 6.64
N MET A 87 -2.19 10.22 5.39
CA MET A 87 -2.31 11.61 4.98
C MET A 87 -3.58 11.78 4.15
N ASP A 88 -4.41 12.72 4.58
CA ASP A 88 -5.62 13.15 3.90
C ASP A 88 -5.30 14.44 3.15
N ASN A 89 -5.69 14.53 1.88
CA ASN A 89 -5.49 15.74 1.08
C ASN A 89 -6.63 16.76 1.23
#